data_AF-A0A143PHW0-F1
#
_entry.id   AF-A0A143PHW0-F1
#
_cell.length_a   1.000
_cell.length_b   1.000
_cell.length_c   1.000
_cell.angle_alpha   90.00
_cell.angle_beta   90.00
_cell.angle_gamma   90.00
#
_symmetry.space_group_name_H-M   'P 1'
#
loop_
_entity.id
_entity.type
_entity.pdbx_description
1 polymer ?
#
loop_
_entity_poly.entity_id
_entity_poly.type
_entity_poly.pdbx_seq_one_letter_code
_entity_poly.pdbx_strand_id
1 'polypeptide(L)'
;MSTQVIRPPSPPPPPSRKRGTLEALRPVMMAGALLGVLVLAALLAAWLTGPSGPKTFTLTVLKPTGGTLTGSGITCGTGGTSCSTSVKDGQVVELRAEADEGYTFAGYTLDCAPSGRLEMKAARSCGARFAGGPAAAGAAAAADGRRWTLTLTPPENGTIVTLEGHECGPKKKACTAEILEGTIVSLEVMPEPGYRVQSYTGDCVDGTANMTQARSCGVALVKGEGPSLAPTPRTASAPPATSGPPRVTRNEPPPTDNQPKPEQTVAVTAAPTPSASPEKPPQRADVATPSEPPPTSGRPAPPAAVRPAPPAEPPAPVRNAAGREGDREAAEKLANGDIQRVLKAYRSAYERMDIPGLKRLQPGINVASHELQFRDLKSVKYTFGGDPQIEDLDIEVGRARALVDLKTENEQKSGKKQKPLEGKATYLLKRIGEGKDWEIVEVRYAMSPK
;
A
#
# COMPACT_ATOMS: atom_id res chain seq x y z
N MET A 1 -64.01 -72.83 9.79
CA MET A 1 -63.23 -71.73 10.38
C MET A 1 -63.89 -71.32 11.68
N SER A 2 -63.19 -71.42 12.82
CA SER A 2 -63.66 -70.88 14.11
C SER A 2 -62.44 -70.45 14.92
N THR A 3 -62.31 -69.15 15.19
CA THR A 3 -61.11 -68.56 15.80
C THR A 3 -61.14 -68.72 17.31
N GLN A 4 -60.12 -69.31 17.92
CA GLN A 4 -59.98 -69.30 19.39
C GLN A 4 -59.64 -67.89 19.88
N VAL A 5 -60.49 -67.35 20.75
CA VAL A 5 -60.26 -66.04 21.39
C VAL A 5 -59.41 -66.23 22.64
N ILE A 6 -58.12 -65.93 22.52
CA ILE A 6 -57.19 -65.90 23.65
C ILE A 6 -57.59 -64.73 24.56
N ARG A 7 -57.98 -65.03 25.81
CA ARG A 7 -58.22 -64.01 26.84
C ARG A 7 -56.90 -63.69 27.57
N PRO A 8 -56.53 -62.40 27.73
CA PRO A 8 -55.35 -62.02 28.52
C PRO A 8 -55.57 -62.26 30.02
N PRO A 9 -54.49 -62.47 30.81
CA PRO A 9 -54.57 -62.69 32.24
C PRO A 9 -54.96 -61.43 33.04
N SER A 10 -55.61 -61.64 34.18
CA SER A 10 -56.09 -60.57 35.08
C SER A 10 -54.95 -59.77 35.73
N PRO A 11 -55.09 -58.45 35.93
CA PRO A 11 -54.11 -57.65 36.67
C PRO A 11 -54.15 -57.95 38.19
N PRO A 12 -53.03 -57.79 38.91
CA PRO A 12 -52.97 -58.00 40.36
C PRO A 12 -53.66 -56.88 41.15
N PRO A 13 -54.10 -57.15 42.41
CA PRO A 13 -54.78 -56.16 43.25
C PRO A 13 -53.83 -55.04 43.74
N PRO A 14 -54.35 -53.82 43.99
CA PRO A 14 -53.54 -52.69 44.44
C PRO A 14 -53.06 -52.83 45.90
N PRO A 15 -51.87 -52.31 46.25
CA PRO A 15 -51.32 -52.40 47.59
C PRO A 15 -52.12 -51.61 48.63
N SER A 16 -52.19 -52.14 49.86
CA SER A 16 -53.03 -51.59 50.93
C SER A 16 -52.47 -50.27 51.52
N ARG A 17 -53.24 -49.18 51.33
CA ARG A 17 -52.88 -47.83 51.81
C ARG A 17 -53.06 -47.71 53.32
N LYS A 18 -52.08 -48.17 54.10
CA LYS A 18 -52.05 -47.95 55.56
C LYS A 18 -52.12 -46.45 55.88
N ARG A 19 -53.10 -46.05 56.69
CA ARG A 19 -53.17 -44.69 57.28
C ARG A 19 -52.12 -44.57 58.38
N GLY A 20 -50.90 -44.16 58.02
CA GLY A 20 -49.95 -43.62 58.99
C GLY A 20 -50.46 -42.28 59.52
N THR A 21 -50.38 -42.08 60.83
CA THR A 21 -50.79 -40.85 61.52
C THR A 21 -49.91 -39.66 61.12
N LEU A 22 -50.53 -38.51 60.86
CA LEU A 22 -49.85 -37.28 60.47
C LEU A 22 -49.68 -36.38 61.70
N GLU A 23 -48.56 -36.53 62.40
CA GLU A 23 -48.17 -35.71 63.55
C GLU A 23 -46.63 -35.65 63.67
N ALA A 24 -46.11 -34.58 64.26
CA ALA A 24 -44.71 -34.36 64.68
C ALA A 24 -43.54 -34.83 63.76
N LEU A 25 -42.91 -33.88 63.03
CA LEU A 25 -41.43 -33.67 62.95
C LEU A 25 -41.02 -32.70 61.80
N ARG A 26 -41.42 -31.43 61.91
CA ARG A 26 -40.80 -30.32 61.16
C ARG A 26 -39.74 -29.64 62.04
N PRO A 27 -38.44 -29.95 61.84
CA PRO A 27 -37.49 -28.82 61.77
C PRO A 27 -36.37 -28.95 60.71
N VAL A 28 -36.04 -30.14 60.21
CA VAL A 28 -34.77 -30.38 59.47
C VAL A 28 -34.75 -29.75 58.06
N MET A 29 -35.91 -29.58 57.41
CA MET A 29 -36.00 -29.05 56.03
C MET A 29 -35.49 -27.61 55.84
N MET A 30 -35.42 -26.79 56.90
CA MET A 30 -35.10 -25.36 56.75
C MET A 30 -33.60 -25.07 56.57
N ALA A 31 -32.72 -25.90 57.16
CA ALA A 31 -31.27 -25.70 57.07
C ALA A 31 -30.73 -25.99 55.66
N GLY A 32 -31.20 -27.08 55.03
CA GLY A 32 -30.82 -27.44 53.67
C GLY A 32 -31.31 -26.43 52.63
N ALA A 33 -32.50 -25.85 52.82
CA ALA A 33 -33.03 -24.81 51.95
C ALA A 33 -32.18 -23.52 52.00
N LEU A 34 -31.77 -23.07 53.18
CA LEU A 34 -30.92 -21.88 53.33
C LEU A 34 -29.53 -22.08 52.72
N LEU A 35 -28.89 -23.22 52.96
CA LEU A 35 -27.60 -23.55 52.31
C LEU A 35 -27.74 -23.67 50.78
N GLY A 36 -28.80 -24.31 50.29
CA GLY A 36 -29.09 -24.40 48.85
C GLY A 36 -29.29 -23.03 48.21
N VAL A 37 -30.05 -22.14 48.84
CA VAL A 37 -30.27 -20.76 48.35
C VAL A 37 -28.99 -19.93 48.42
N LEU A 38 -28.16 -20.06 49.46
CA LEU A 38 -26.88 -19.36 49.55
C LEU A 38 -25.87 -19.84 48.49
N VAL A 39 -25.79 -21.15 48.22
CA VAL A 39 -24.95 -21.68 47.14
C VAL A 39 -25.47 -21.24 45.77
N LEU A 40 -26.80 -21.25 45.54
CA LEU A 40 -27.38 -20.78 44.28
C LEU A 40 -27.17 -19.27 44.09
N ALA A 41 -27.27 -18.48 45.16
CA ALA A 41 -26.99 -17.05 45.14
C ALA A 41 -25.50 -16.74 44.93
N ALA A 42 -24.59 -17.51 45.52
CA ALA A 42 -23.15 -17.39 45.28
C ALA A 42 -22.78 -17.76 43.84
N LEU A 43 -23.40 -18.79 43.27
CA LEU A 43 -23.24 -19.15 41.86
C LEU A 43 -23.82 -18.07 40.94
N LEU A 44 -25.01 -17.54 41.21
CA LEU A 44 -25.58 -16.41 40.47
C LEU A 44 -24.71 -15.15 40.57
N ALA A 45 -24.16 -14.84 41.74
CA ALA A 45 -23.22 -13.73 41.92
C ALA A 45 -21.93 -13.94 41.11
N ALA A 46 -21.36 -15.14 41.10
CA ALA A 46 -20.18 -15.47 40.30
C ALA A 46 -20.43 -15.36 38.78
N TRP A 47 -21.66 -15.62 38.31
CA TRP A 47 -22.07 -15.38 36.92
C TRP A 47 -22.33 -13.89 36.62
N LEU A 48 -22.73 -13.09 37.61
CA LEU A 48 -22.91 -11.64 37.47
C LEU A 48 -21.57 -10.88 37.51
N THR A 49 -20.56 -11.40 38.21
CA THR A 49 -19.20 -10.85 38.26
C THR A 49 -18.22 -11.66 37.41
N GLY A 50 -18.60 -11.95 36.15
CA GLY A 50 -17.69 -12.59 35.20
C GLY A 50 -16.38 -11.79 35.04
N PRO A 51 -15.21 -12.44 34.96
CA PRO A 51 -13.92 -11.76 34.95
C PRO A 51 -13.80 -10.88 33.71
N SER A 52 -13.93 -9.57 33.91
CA SER A 52 -13.73 -8.55 32.88
C SER A 52 -12.25 -8.49 32.54
N GLY A 53 -11.83 -9.33 31.60
CA GLY A 53 -10.47 -9.36 31.08
C GLY A 53 -10.04 -7.95 30.62
N PRO A 54 -8.77 -7.57 30.80
CA PRO A 54 -8.30 -6.23 30.46
C PRO A 54 -8.59 -5.95 28.99
N LYS A 55 -9.41 -4.93 28.74
CA LYS A 55 -9.74 -4.51 27.38
C LYS A 55 -8.46 -4.19 26.63
N THR A 56 -8.33 -4.71 25.42
CA THR A 56 -7.21 -4.44 24.54
C THR A 56 -7.70 -3.92 23.20
N PHE A 57 -6.91 -3.01 22.63
CA PHE A 57 -7.14 -2.38 21.34
C PHE A 57 -5.93 -2.61 20.44
N THR A 58 -6.19 -2.90 19.17
CA THR A 58 -5.15 -3.08 18.17
C THR A 58 -4.57 -1.73 17.76
N LEU A 59 -3.27 -1.55 17.94
CA LEU A 59 -2.49 -0.53 17.26
C LEU A 59 -1.95 -1.12 15.97
N THR A 60 -2.18 -0.44 14.85
CA THR A 60 -1.59 -0.79 13.55
C THR A 60 -0.68 0.33 13.10
N VAL A 61 0.51 -0.02 12.59
CA VAL A 61 1.48 0.92 12.05
C VAL A 61 1.64 0.66 10.57
N LEU A 62 1.35 1.67 9.74
CA LEU A 62 1.62 1.62 8.32
C LEU A 62 3.13 1.63 8.11
N LYS A 63 3.68 0.57 7.50
CA LYS A 63 5.11 0.41 7.26
C LYS A 63 5.67 1.62 6.48
N PRO A 64 6.56 2.42 7.09
CA PRO A 64 7.16 3.55 6.40
C PRO A 64 8.22 3.09 5.39
N THR A 65 8.52 3.96 4.43
CA THR A 65 9.68 3.84 3.52
C THR A 65 10.78 4.77 4.02
N GLY A 66 12.02 4.31 4.07
CA GLY A 66 13.16 5.13 4.50
C GLY A 66 13.31 5.33 6.01
N GLY A 67 12.74 4.42 6.80
CA GLY A 67 13.01 4.33 8.22
C GLY A 67 12.24 3.21 8.89
N THR A 68 12.30 3.19 10.22
CA THR A 68 11.61 2.25 11.10
C THR A 68 10.92 2.98 12.25
N LEU A 69 9.71 2.53 12.57
CA LEU A 69 9.00 2.90 13.79
C LEU A 69 9.21 1.80 14.83
N THR A 70 9.70 2.17 16.02
CA THR A 70 9.89 1.28 17.17
C THR A 70 9.08 1.77 18.37
N GLY A 71 8.44 0.87 19.12
CA GLY A 71 7.71 1.22 20.34
C GLY A 71 6.61 0.24 20.73
N SER A 72 6.47 -0.06 22.03
CA SER A 72 5.42 -0.94 22.58
C SER A 72 5.26 -2.31 21.89
N GLY A 73 6.35 -2.88 21.35
CA GLY A 73 6.36 -4.16 20.61
C GLY A 73 6.20 -4.03 19.08
N ILE A 74 5.97 -2.82 18.57
CA ILE A 74 6.13 -2.50 17.16
C ILE A 74 7.63 -2.38 16.84
N THR A 75 8.02 -3.00 15.72
CA THR A 75 9.26 -2.74 14.98
C THR A 75 8.89 -2.84 13.51
N CYS A 76 8.56 -1.70 12.90
CA CYS A 76 7.87 -1.62 11.61
C CYS A 76 8.57 -0.65 10.66
N GLY A 77 9.23 -1.19 9.63
CA GLY A 77 10.03 -0.43 8.68
C GLY A 77 11.08 -1.31 8.01
N THR A 78 12.24 -0.77 7.66
CA THR A 78 13.42 -1.55 7.23
C THR A 78 13.90 -2.53 8.29
N GLY A 79 14.03 -2.08 9.54
CA GLY A 79 14.47 -2.87 10.70
C GLY A 79 13.44 -3.88 11.23
N GLY A 80 12.26 -4.02 10.62
CA GLY A 80 11.31 -5.05 11.05
C GLY A 80 9.94 -5.06 10.36
N THR A 81 9.23 -6.17 10.55
CA THR A 81 7.89 -6.46 10.01
C THR A 81 6.79 -6.49 11.08
N SER A 82 7.12 -6.23 12.35
CA SER A 82 6.16 -6.18 13.46
C SER A 82 5.37 -4.86 13.44
N CYS A 83 4.36 -4.81 12.57
CA CYS A 83 3.57 -3.62 12.25
C CYS A 83 2.19 -3.58 12.94
N SER A 84 1.90 -4.50 13.86
CA SER A 84 0.67 -4.46 14.66
C SER A 84 0.87 -5.09 16.03
N THR A 85 0.22 -4.53 17.06
CA THR A 85 0.29 -5.03 18.45
C THR A 85 -1.01 -4.76 19.19
N SER A 86 -1.30 -5.55 20.23
CA SER A 86 -2.48 -5.41 21.09
C SER A 86 -2.11 -4.72 22.39
N VAL A 87 -2.65 -3.52 22.60
CA VAL A 87 -2.32 -2.62 23.73
C VAL A 87 -3.50 -2.52 24.68
N LYS A 88 -3.28 -2.34 25.99
CA LYS A 88 -4.38 -2.23 26.97
C LYS A 88 -5.11 -0.89 26.89
N ASP A 89 -6.38 -0.89 27.26
CA ASP A 89 -7.21 0.31 27.45
C ASP A 89 -6.55 1.29 28.43
N GLY A 90 -6.54 2.57 28.07
CA GLY A 90 -5.89 3.66 28.84
C GLY A 90 -4.35 3.64 28.83
N GLN A 91 -3.71 2.66 28.19
CA GLN A 91 -2.25 2.62 28.10
C GLN A 91 -1.74 3.64 27.06
N VAL A 92 -0.74 4.42 27.46
CA VAL A 92 -0.03 5.35 26.56
C VAL A 92 1.02 4.59 25.77
N VAL A 93 1.02 4.76 24.45
CA VAL A 93 2.04 4.31 23.51
C VAL A 93 2.87 5.51 23.07
N GLU A 94 4.16 5.30 22.93
CA GLU A 94 5.10 6.24 22.33
C GLU A 94 5.89 5.48 21.27
N LEU A 95 5.76 5.91 20.01
CA LEU A 95 6.54 5.39 18.89
C LEU A 95 7.71 6.33 18.62
N ARG A 96 8.89 5.76 18.45
CA ARG A 96 10.12 6.44 18.02
C ARG A 96 10.34 6.17 16.54
N ALA A 97 10.47 7.24 15.76
CA ALA A 97 10.93 7.16 14.38
C ALA A 97 12.47 7.15 14.32
N GLU A 98 13.01 6.23 13.54
CA GLU A 98 14.44 6.06 13.27
C GLU A 98 14.62 6.04 11.75
N ALA A 99 15.42 6.94 11.20
CA ALA A 99 15.58 7.09 9.75
C ALA A 99 16.69 6.16 9.22
N ASP A 100 16.50 5.64 8.01
CA ASP A 100 17.55 4.88 7.32
C ASP A 100 18.68 5.81 6.84
N GLU A 101 19.83 5.23 6.45
CA GLU A 101 20.91 6.01 5.86
C GLU A 101 20.44 6.76 4.59
N GLY A 102 20.79 8.05 4.53
CA GLY A 102 20.34 8.95 3.47
C GLY A 102 18.90 9.47 3.61
N TYR A 103 18.12 8.98 4.58
CA TYR A 103 16.77 9.50 4.88
C TYR A 103 16.76 10.43 6.10
N THR A 104 15.73 11.27 6.18
CA THR A 104 15.48 12.20 7.29
C THR A 104 14.04 12.08 7.77
N PHE A 105 13.81 12.13 9.08
CA PHE A 105 12.45 12.05 9.62
C PHE A 105 11.68 13.35 9.41
N ALA A 106 10.52 13.27 8.75
CA ALA A 106 9.70 14.40 8.36
C ALA A 106 8.41 14.56 9.19
N GLY A 107 8.12 13.63 10.10
CA GLY A 107 6.98 13.71 11.03
C GLY A 107 6.12 12.45 11.11
N TYR A 108 5.35 12.34 12.19
CA TYR A 108 4.37 11.27 12.38
C TYR A 108 3.08 11.57 11.59
N THR A 109 2.39 10.51 11.16
CA THR A 109 1.16 10.60 10.38
C THR A 109 0.03 9.75 11.00
N LEU A 110 -1.20 9.96 10.53
CA LEU A 110 -2.42 9.32 11.04
C LEU A 110 -2.61 9.60 12.55
N ASP A 111 -3.12 8.65 13.35
CA ASP A 111 -3.44 8.83 14.78
C ASP A 111 -2.22 9.09 15.70
N CYS A 112 -1.01 9.04 15.14
CA CYS A 112 0.25 9.40 15.81
C CYS A 112 0.68 10.86 15.57
N ALA A 113 0.03 11.60 14.68
CA ALA A 113 0.39 13.01 14.44
C ALA A 113 -0.01 13.90 15.64
N PRO A 114 0.81 14.89 16.03
CA PRO A 114 2.12 15.26 15.47
C PRO A 114 3.32 14.60 16.18
N SER A 115 3.12 13.93 17.32
CA SER A 115 4.17 13.66 18.33
C SER A 115 4.64 12.21 18.46
N GLY A 116 3.99 11.26 17.79
CA GLY A 116 4.26 9.82 17.93
C GLY A 116 3.71 9.19 19.22
N ARG A 117 3.07 10.00 20.08
CA ARG A 117 2.58 9.59 21.40
C ARG A 117 1.05 9.69 21.48
N LEU A 118 0.41 8.63 21.94
CA LEU A 118 -1.05 8.47 21.95
C LEU A 118 -1.54 7.59 23.11
N GLU A 119 -2.82 7.72 23.45
CA GLU A 119 -3.49 6.90 24.47
C GLU A 119 -4.47 5.93 23.82
N MET A 120 -4.34 4.63 24.12
CA MET A 120 -5.13 3.58 23.51
C MET A 120 -6.51 3.44 24.19
N LYS A 121 -7.45 4.29 23.77
CA LYS A 121 -8.89 4.24 24.12
C LYS A 121 -9.78 3.62 23.03
N ALA A 122 -9.18 3.27 21.90
CA ALA A 122 -9.79 2.62 20.73
C ALA A 122 -8.69 1.98 19.89
N ALA A 123 -9.05 1.15 18.90
CA ALA A 123 -8.10 0.73 17.86
C ALA A 123 -7.67 1.95 17.02
N ARG A 124 -6.39 2.01 16.64
CA ARG A 124 -5.76 3.18 15.99
C ARG A 124 -4.78 2.78 14.90
N SER A 125 -4.60 3.66 13.93
CA SER A 125 -3.65 3.53 12.82
C SER A 125 -2.62 4.66 12.87
N CYS A 126 -1.33 4.30 12.85
CA CYS A 126 -0.22 5.24 12.92
C CYS A 126 0.70 5.13 11.70
N GLY A 127 1.48 6.17 11.43
CA GLY A 127 2.56 6.12 10.46
C GLY A 127 3.65 7.15 10.73
N ALA A 128 4.67 7.13 9.88
CA ALA A 128 5.73 8.11 9.83
C ALA A 128 6.05 8.44 8.36
N ARG A 129 6.49 9.67 8.12
CA ARG A 129 7.08 10.07 6.85
C ARG A 129 8.57 10.27 7.03
N PHE A 130 9.36 9.70 6.13
CA PHE A 130 10.77 10.04 5.96
C PHE A 130 10.96 10.68 4.58
N ALA A 131 11.88 11.63 4.48
CA ALA A 131 12.28 12.29 3.24
C ALA A 131 13.69 11.83 2.87
N GLY A 132 13.84 11.20 1.70
CA GLY A 132 15.13 10.74 1.18
C GLY A 132 15.93 11.90 0.62
N GLY A 133 17.19 12.02 1.03
CA GLY A 133 18.21 12.79 0.33
C GLY A 133 18.88 11.96 -0.79
N PRO A 134 19.81 12.55 -1.55
CA PRO A 134 20.40 11.90 -2.73
C PRO A 134 21.13 10.58 -2.43
N ALA A 135 21.66 10.39 -1.22
CA ALA A 135 22.29 9.13 -0.82
C ALA A 135 21.29 7.96 -0.70
N ALA A 136 20.05 8.22 -0.27
CA ALA A 136 19.03 7.18 -0.13
C ALA A 136 18.62 6.56 -1.47
N ALA A 137 18.57 7.37 -2.54
CA ALA A 137 18.32 6.89 -3.90
C ALA A 137 19.41 5.90 -4.36
N GLY A 138 20.66 6.15 -3.98
CA GLY A 138 21.79 5.25 -4.25
C GLY A 138 21.79 3.96 -3.42
N ALA A 139 21.17 3.94 -2.24
CA ALA A 139 21.04 2.73 -1.43
C ALA A 139 19.91 1.81 -1.93
N ALA A 140 18.76 2.37 -2.30
CA ALA A 140 17.64 1.63 -2.88
C ALA A 140 17.99 0.97 -4.23
N ALA A 141 18.98 1.52 -4.95
CA ALA A 141 19.48 1.02 -6.22
C ALA A 141 20.12 -0.38 -6.17
N ALA A 142 20.63 -0.82 -5.00
CA ALA A 142 21.55 -1.95 -4.90
C ALA A 142 20.88 -3.35 -4.98
N ALA A 143 19.55 -3.42 -5.08
CA ALA A 143 18.78 -4.66 -5.10
C ALA A 143 18.20 -4.96 -6.50
N ASP A 144 19.04 -5.47 -7.41
CA ASP A 144 18.67 -6.00 -8.75
C ASP A 144 17.77 -5.09 -9.62
N GLY A 145 17.97 -3.78 -9.53
CA GLY A 145 17.19 -2.80 -10.31
C GLY A 145 17.44 -2.88 -11.82
N ARG A 146 16.37 -3.07 -12.61
CA ARG A 146 16.39 -2.73 -14.04
C ARG A 146 16.60 -1.23 -14.22
N ARG A 147 17.11 -0.84 -15.39
CA ARG A 147 17.28 0.56 -15.79
C ARG A 147 16.44 0.90 -17.01
N TRP A 148 16.06 2.15 -17.09
CA TRP A 148 15.21 2.74 -18.10
C TRP A 148 15.83 4.06 -18.57
N THR A 149 15.99 4.20 -19.88
CA THR A 149 16.50 5.42 -20.49
C THR A 149 15.51 6.56 -20.28
N LEU A 150 15.95 7.61 -19.58
CA LEU A 150 15.34 8.92 -19.57
C LEU A 150 15.97 9.76 -20.70
N THR A 151 15.16 10.33 -21.58
CA THR A 151 15.61 11.24 -22.64
C THR A 151 15.10 12.65 -22.36
N LEU A 152 15.98 13.56 -21.95
CA LEU A 152 15.64 14.98 -21.79
C LEU A 152 15.81 15.72 -23.12
N THR A 153 14.74 16.41 -23.52
CA THR A 153 14.70 17.35 -24.64
C THR A 153 15.22 18.69 -24.14
N PRO A 154 16.35 19.21 -24.66
CA PRO A 154 16.91 20.49 -24.22
C PRO A 154 15.97 21.64 -24.60
N PRO A 155 15.60 22.53 -23.65
CA PRO A 155 14.83 23.73 -23.98
C PRO A 155 15.75 24.78 -24.63
N GLU A 156 15.22 25.56 -25.56
CA GLU A 156 16.01 26.55 -26.31
C GLU A 156 16.51 27.73 -25.46
N ASN A 157 15.74 28.13 -24.45
CA ASN A 157 15.94 29.38 -23.67
C ASN A 157 16.05 29.12 -22.16
N GLY A 158 16.77 28.06 -21.75
CA GLY A 158 16.95 27.69 -20.34
C GLY A 158 17.76 26.42 -20.14
N THR A 159 17.92 25.96 -18.90
CA THR A 159 18.59 24.70 -18.55
C THR A 159 17.72 23.87 -17.60
N ILE A 160 17.65 22.56 -17.82
CA ILE A 160 17.06 21.57 -16.93
C ILE A 160 18.19 20.97 -16.08
N VAL A 161 17.96 20.80 -14.78
CA VAL A 161 18.84 20.09 -13.85
C VAL A 161 17.99 19.03 -13.14
N THR A 162 18.38 17.75 -13.18
CA THR A 162 17.71 16.75 -12.35
C THR A 162 18.22 16.81 -10.91
N LEU A 163 17.42 16.36 -9.93
CA LEU A 163 17.89 16.20 -8.54
C LEU A 163 19.08 15.22 -8.38
N GLU A 164 19.39 14.45 -9.43
CA GLU A 164 20.57 13.55 -9.49
C GLU A 164 21.82 14.28 -10.04
N GLY A 165 21.72 15.58 -10.34
CA GLY A 165 22.82 16.41 -10.86
C GLY A 165 23.00 16.38 -12.37
N HIS A 166 22.03 15.85 -13.15
CA HIS A 166 22.14 15.80 -14.60
C HIS A 166 21.68 17.12 -15.26
N GLU A 167 22.65 17.95 -15.65
CA GLU A 167 22.39 19.20 -16.38
C GLU A 167 22.15 18.98 -17.89
N CYS A 168 21.04 19.51 -18.41
CA CYS A 168 20.69 19.55 -19.82
C CYS A 168 20.26 20.97 -20.25
N GLY A 169 21.05 21.61 -21.11
CA GLY A 169 20.74 22.93 -21.68
C GLY A 169 21.06 22.97 -23.18
N PRO A 170 20.76 24.09 -23.89
CA PRO A 170 20.74 24.19 -25.36
C PRO A 170 22.08 23.87 -26.05
N LYS A 171 23.19 23.82 -25.30
CA LYS A 171 24.52 23.43 -25.81
C LYS A 171 24.72 21.91 -25.92
N LYS A 172 23.81 21.07 -25.38
CA LYS A 172 23.81 19.60 -25.52
C LYS A 172 22.65 19.18 -26.42
N LYS A 173 22.94 18.53 -27.57
CA LYS A 173 21.91 18.12 -28.56
C LYS A 173 21.03 16.94 -28.13
N ALA A 174 21.48 16.14 -27.18
CA ALA A 174 20.72 15.05 -26.57
C ALA A 174 21.21 14.86 -25.14
N CYS A 175 20.29 14.53 -24.24
CA CYS A 175 20.56 14.39 -22.81
C CYS A 175 19.89 13.10 -22.30
N THR A 176 20.56 11.97 -22.50
CA THR A 176 20.10 10.65 -22.05
C THR A 176 20.74 10.27 -20.73
N ALA A 177 19.93 9.79 -19.78
CA ALA A 177 20.38 9.24 -18.50
C ALA A 177 19.75 7.86 -18.26
N GLU A 178 20.49 6.93 -17.66
CA GLU A 178 20.02 5.57 -17.37
C GLU A 178 19.55 5.48 -15.91
N ILE A 179 18.24 5.62 -15.71
CA ILE A 179 17.61 5.73 -14.39
C ILE A 179 17.01 4.40 -13.96
N LEU A 180 16.98 4.09 -12.66
CA LEU A 180 16.54 2.80 -12.12
C LEU A 180 15.01 2.66 -12.03
N GLU A 181 14.52 1.41 -12.09
CA GLU A 181 13.09 1.08 -12.01
C GLU A 181 12.48 1.54 -10.68
N GLY A 182 11.50 2.45 -10.75
CA GLY A 182 10.80 3.00 -9.59
C GLY A 182 11.40 4.31 -9.03
N THR A 183 12.51 4.81 -9.57
CA THR A 183 13.06 6.11 -9.19
C THR A 183 12.15 7.24 -9.67
N ILE A 184 11.86 8.21 -8.77
CA ILE A 184 11.14 9.43 -9.12
C ILE A 184 12.14 10.51 -9.47
N VAL A 185 12.28 10.79 -10.77
CA VAL A 185 13.05 11.91 -11.29
C VAL A 185 12.24 13.19 -11.10
N SER A 186 12.91 14.26 -10.68
CA SER A 186 12.35 15.62 -10.66
C SER A 186 13.28 16.56 -11.44
N LEU A 187 12.69 17.42 -12.25
CA LEU A 187 13.34 18.38 -13.13
C LEU A 187 13.23 19.78 -12.52
N GLU A 188 14.34 20.30 -12.01
CA GLU A 188 14.47 21.73 -11.72
C GLU A 188 14.80 22.46 -13.03
N VAL A 189 14.17 23.61 -13.27
CA VAL A 189 14.32 24.35 -14.53
C VAL A 189 14.75 25.77 -14.24
N MET A 190 15.83 26.19 -14.89
CA MET A 190 16.38 27.54 -14.86
C MET A 190 16.14 28.22 -16.22
N PRO A 191 15.07 29.02 -16.39
CA PRO A 191 14.85 29.79 -17.61
C PRO A 191 15.88 30.91 -17.76
N GLU A 192 16.17 31.31 -19.00
CA GLU A 192 16.95 32.52 -19.27
C GLU A 192 16.13 33.80 -18.97
N PRO A 193 16.79 34.95 -18.68
CA PRO A 193 16.10 36.18 -18.32
C PRO A 193 15.04 36.62 -19.33
N GLY A 194 13.81 36.81 -18.85
CA GLY A 194 12.64 37.16 -19.67
C GLY A 194 11.81 35.96 -20.14
N TYR A 195 12.18 34.73 -19.77
CA TYR A 195 11.41 33.50 -20.02
C TYR A 195 10.89 32.91 -18.71
N ARG A 196 9.79 32.15 -18.80
CA ARG A 196 9.21 31.37 -17.69
C ARG A 196 8.75 30.00 -18.19
N VAL A 197 8.65 29.03 -17.27
CA VAL A 197 8.01 27.73 -17.55
C VAL A 197 6.55 27.96 -17.94
N GLN A 198 6.14 27.40 -19.08
CA GLN A 198 4.75 27.34 -19.52
C GLN A 198 4.10 26.03 -19.09
N SER A 199 4.78 24.92 -19.39
CA SER A 199 4.35 23.55 -19.14
C SER A 199 5.54 22.62 -19.30
N TYR A 200 5.51 21.49 -18.60
CA TYR A 200 6.37 20.36 -18.92
C TYR A 200 5.84 19.62 -20.15
N THR A 201 6.69 18.88 -20.84
CA THR A 201 6.35 18.17 -22.08
C THR A 201 6.89 16.73 -22.06
N GLY A 202 6.27 15.84 -22.83
CA GLY A 202 6.55 14.41 -22.79
C GLY A 202 5.93 13.72 -21.55
N ASP A 203 6.63 12.73 -21.03
CA ASP A 203 6.22 11.80 -19.97
C ASP A 203 6.46 12.32 -18.54
N CYS A 204 6.85 13.60 -18.37
CA CYS A 204 7.00 14.26 -17.07
C CYS A 204 5.82 15.18 -16.76
N VAL A 205 5.11 14.89 -15.67
CA VAL A 205 3.98 15.68 -15.17
C VAL A 205 4.47 16.58 -14.03
N ASP A 206 4.20 17.88 -14.13
CA ASP A 206 4.69 18.92 -13.19
C ASP A 206 6.20 18.85 -12.89
N GLY A 207 6.98 18.44 -13.90
CA GLY A 207 8.43 18.29 -13.79
C GLY A 207 8.87 16.99 -13.14
N THR A 208 7.97 16.06 -12.86
CA THR A 208 8.27 14.77 -12.22
C THR A 208 7.91 13.56 -13.08
N ALA A 209 8.69 12.50 -12.99
CA ALA A 209 8.41 11.23 -13.63
C ALA A 209 8.88 10.05 -12.78
N ASN A 210 8.02 9.05 -12.59
CA ASN A 210 8.40 7.76 -12.02
C ASN A 210 8.90 6.82 -13.14
N MET A 211 10.17 6.42 -13.08
CA MET A 211 10.84 5.62 -14.09
C MET A 211 10.45 4.13 -13.99
N THR A 212 9.20 3.83 -14.35
CA THR A 212 8.67 2.45 -14.49
C THR A 212 8.87 1.87 -15.89
N GLN A 213 9.26 2.72 -16.85
CA GLN A 213 9.56 2.41 -18.25
C GLN A 213 10.49 3.51 -18.80
N ALA A 214 11.04 3.33 -20.00
CA ALA A 214 11.77 4.40 -20.69
C ALA A 214 10.83 5.61 -20.93
N ARG A 215 11.36 6.82 -20.74
CA ARG A 215 10.57 8.07 -20.79
C ARG A 215 11.32 9.18 -21.52
N SER A 216 10.55 10.06 -22.14
CA SER A 216 11.00 11.29 -22.78
C SER A 216 10.43 12.48 -22.01
N CYS A 217 11.24 13.48 -21.66
CA CYS A 217 10.73 14.68 -20.98
C CYS A 217 11.32 15.96 -21.56
N GLY A 218 10.62 17.06 -21.39
CA GLY A 218 11.08 18.39 -21.77
C GLY A 218 10.32 19.48 -21.01
N VAL A 219 10.60 20.74 -21.35
CA VAL A 219 9.89 21.89 -20.81
C VAL A 219 9.68 22.95 -21.88
N ALA A 220 8.45 23.43 -22.02
CA ALA A 220 8.12 24.58 -22.84
C ALA A 220 8.38 25.86 -22.03
N LEU A 221 9.22 26.74 -22.56
CA LEU A 221 9.51 28.05 -21.98
C LEU A 221 8.90 29.13 -22.86
N VAL A 222 8.13 30.04 -22.27
CA VAL A 222 7.55 31.20 -22.97
C VAL A 222 8.17 32.49 -22.47
N LYS A 223 8.38 33.43 -23.40
CA LYS A 223 8.71 34.81 -23.07
C LYS A 223 7.60 35.40 -22.19
N GLY A 224 7.97 36.26 -21.24
CA GLY A 224 7.00 36.89 -20.36
C GLY A 224 7.44 38.20 -19.75
N GLU A 225 6.56 39.19 -19.86
CA GLU A 225 6.42 40.33 -18.96
C GLU A 225 6.08 39.86 -17.53
N GLY A 226 7.08 39.30 -16.85
CA GLY A 226 7.22 39.24 -15.41
C GLY A 226 8.44 40.06 -15.00
N PRO A 227 8.56 40.51 -13.73
CA PRO A 227 9.54 41.52 -13.36
C PRO A 227 10.95 41.07 -13.68
N SER A 228 11.65 41.88 -14.49
CA SER A 228 13.08 41.74 -14.68
C SER A 228 13.77 41.89 -13.32
N LEU A 229 14.30 40.78 -12.79
CA LEU A 229 15.34 40.80 -11.78
C LEU A 229 16.66 41.24 -12.44
N ALA A 230 16.64 42.43 -13.05
CA ALA A 230 17.85 43.20 -13.26
C ALA A 230 18.54 43.31 -11.89
N PRO A 231 19.82 42.94 -11.77
CA PRO A 231 20.52 43.03 -10.50
C PRO A 231 20.55 44.49 -10.07
N THR A 232 19.79 44.84 -9.04
CA THR A 232 19.87 46.17 -8.43
C THR A 232 21.32 46.40 -8.02
N PRO A 233 21.95 47.52 -8.44
CA PRO A 233 23.33 47.78 -8.07
C PRO A 233 23.41 47.83 -6.55
N ARG A 234 24.35 47.06 -5.97
CA ARG A 234 24.51 46.97 -4.51
C ARG A 234 25.04 48.29 -3.96
N THR A 235 24.14 49.22 -3.66
CA THR A 235 24.48 50.39 -2.85
C THR A 235 24.94 49.90 -1.48
N ALA A 236 26.24 50.05 -1.21
CA ALA A 236 26.87 49.52 -0.01
C ALA A 236 26.50 50.34 1.23
N SER A 237 25.39 49.98 1.87
CA SER A 237 25.03 50.48 3.20
C SER A 237 25.58 49.55 4.26
N ALA A 238 26.67 49.97 4.92
CA ALA A 238 27.23 49.23 6.05
C ALA A 238 26.27 49.24 7.26
N PRO A 239 26.15 48.14 8.03
CA PRO A 239 25.43 48.16 9.29
C PRO A 239 26.21 49.01 10.31
N PRO A 240 25.53 49.87 11.10
CA PRO A 240 26.20 50.61 12.18
C PRO A 240 26.64 49.66 13.28
N ALA A 241 27.80 49.94 13.88
CA ALA A 241 28.32 49.16 15.00
C ALA A 241 27.49 49.40 16.27
N THR A 242 26.93 48.33 16.85
CA THR A 242 26.23 48.37 18.14
C THR A 242 27.05 47.62 19.20
N SER A 243 27.26 48.28 20.34
CA SER A 243 28.08 47.81 21.45
C SER A 243 27.59 46.51 22.11
N GLY A 244 28.51 45.59 22.41
CA GLY A 244 28.24 44.42 23.25
C GLY A 244 28.55 44.65 24.75
N PRO A 245 27.88 43.91 25.67
CA PRO A 245 28.23 43.83 27.09
C PRO A 245 29.36 42.81 27.36
N PRO A 246 29.97 42.76 28.56
CA PRO A 246 31.37 42.35 28.71
C PRO A 246 31.65 40.85 28.90
N ARG A 247 32.89 40.50 28.55
CA ARG A 247 33.61 39.25 28.82
C ARG A 247 33.50 38.81 30.29
N VAL A 248 32.99 37.59 30.53
CA VAL A 248 33.21 36.84 31.77
C VAL A 248 34.28 35.78 31.51
N THR A 249 35.44 35.90 32.16
CA THR A 249 36.53 34.92 32.09
C THR A 249 36.27 33.72 33.01
N ARG A 250 36.35 32.50 32.49
CA ARG A 250 36.57 31.29 33.30
C ARG A 250 37.40 30.25 32.55
N ASN A 251 38.68 30.24 32.90
CA ASN A 251 39.74 29.23 32.77
C ASN A 251 39.40 27.92 32.02
N GLU A 252 40.21 27.61 31.00
CA GLU A 252 40.49 26.24 30.57
C GLU A 252 41.17 25.41 31.66
N PRO A 253 40.95 24.09 31.65
CA PRO A 253 42.01 23.08 31.70
C PRO A 253 42.23 22.44 30.30
N PRO A 254 43.45 21.96 29.99
CA PRO A 254 43.85 21.64 28.62
C PRO A 254 43.27 20.32 28.08
N PRO A 255 43.15 20.18 26.74
CA PRO A 255 42.83 18.90 26.11
C PRO A 255 43.99 17.91 26.25
N THR A 256 43.72 16.71 26.76
CA THR A 256 44.68 15.59 26.71
C THR A 256 44.78 15.04 25.30
N ASP A 257 45.96 15.16 24.70
CA ASP A 257 46.32 14.46 23.47
C ASP A 257 46.30 12.93 23.69
N ASN A 258 45.75 12.20 22.72
CA ASN A 258 45.85 10.74 22.60
C ASN A 258 45.34 10.28 21.22
N GLN A 259 46.07 10.63 20.16
CA GLN A 259 45.90 10.03 18.84
C GLN A 259 46.83 8.81 18.67
N PRO A 260 46.29 7.60 18.37
CA PRO A 260 47.08 6.54 17.74
C PRO A 260 46.92 6.60 16.22
N LYS A 261 48.03 6.82 15.51
CA LYS A 261 48.16 6.60 14.06
C LYS A 261 48.47 5.10 13.81
N PRO A 262 47.99 4.45 12.73
CA PRO A 262 48.17 3.02 12.54
C PRO A 262 49.60 2.62 12.13
N GLU A 263 50.06 1.49 12.65
CA GLU A 263 51.21 0.71 12.15
C GLU A 263 50.77 -0.68 11.64
N GLN A 264 51.68 -1.42 11.00
CA GLN A 264 51.37 -2.42 9.98
C GLN A 264 51.86 -3.85 10.31
N THR A 265 51.43 -4.82 9.49
CA THR A 265 52.02 -6.19 9.35
C THR A 265 51.55 -7.15 10.48
N VAL A 266 51.16 -8.41 10.25
CA VAL A 266 51.82 -9.51 9.52
C VAL A 266 50.85 -10.33 8.64
N ALA A 267 51.38 -11.04 7.63
CA ALA A 267 50.62 -11.86 6.67
C ALA A 267 50.81 -13.38 6.84
N VAL A 268 49.82 -14.16 6.39
CA VAL A 268 49.86 -15.61 6.13
C VAL A 268 49.02 -15.83 4.86
N THR A 269 49.59 -16.10 3.67
CA THR A 269 50.15 -17.38 3.16
C THR A 269 49.06 -18.42 2.81
N ALA A 270 49.20 -19.08 1.66
CA ALA A 270 48.10 -19.77 0.95
C ALA A 270 48.45 -21.18 0.44
N ALA A 271 47.45 -21.85 -0.19
CA ALA A 271 47.55 -23.12 -0.96
C ALA A 271 47.71 -24.40 -0.09
N PRO A 272 47.48 -25.63 -0.62
CA PRO A 272 47.30 -26.00 -2.04
C PRO A 272 46.11 -26.93 -2.39
N THR A 273 45.98 -27.21 -3.69
CA THR A 273 45.14 -28.24 -4.33
C THR A 273 45.71 -29.66 -4.20
N PRO A 274 44.92 -30.69 -4.58
CA PRO A 274 45.42 -31.64 -5.59
C PRO A 274 44.40 -31.92 -6.73
N SER A 275 44.82 -32.69 -7.74
CA SER A 275 44.04 -33.05 -8.95
C SER A 275 44.51 -34.38 -9.56
N ALA A 276 43.61 -35.22 -10.09
CA ALA A 276 43.90 -36.35 -11.00
C ALA A 276 42.63 -36.93 -11.69
N SER A 277 42.77 -37.41 -12.93
CA SER A 277 41.80 -38.27 -13.68
C SER A 277 42.24 -39.75 -13.64
N PRO A 278 41.50 -40.74 -14.22
CA PRO A 278 41.34 -40.98 -15.68
C PRO A 278 39.83 -41.23 -16.06
N GLU A 279 39.35 -41.77 -17.21
CA GLU A 279 39.91 -42.62 -18.29
C GLU A 279 39.10 -42.49 -19.64
N LYS A 280 39.36 -43.31 -20.69
CA LYS A 280 38.75 -43.20 -22.05
C LYS A 280 38.56 -44.59 -22.77
N PRO A 281 38.11 -44.71 -24.05
CA PRO A 281 36.92 -45.49 -24.51
C PRO A 281 37.27 -46.79 -25.30
N PRO A 282 36.32 -47.50 -25.99
CA PRO A 282 36.10 -47.25 -27.44
C PRO A 282 34.76 -47.69 -28.12
N GLN A 283 34.36 -46.99 -29.21
CA GLN A 283 33.56 -47.46 -30.40
C GLN A 283 32.11 -48.03 -30.15
N ARG A 284 31.14 -48.14 -31.09
CA ARG A 284 30.91 -47.85 -32.55
C ARG A 284 29.36 -47.56 -32.73
N ALA A 285 28.63 -47.42 -33.87
CA ALA A 285 28.79 -47.56 -35.33
C ALA A 285 27.70 -46.80 -36.17
N ASP A 286 27.88 -46.86 -37.50
CA ASP A 286 27.11 -46.42 -38.70
C ASP A 286 25.57 -46.54 -38.75
N VAL A 287 24.92 -45.66 -39.57
CA VAL A 287 24.01 -45.95 -40.73
C VAL A 287 24.06 -44.76 -41.73
N ALA A 288 23.69 -44.97 -43.00
CA ALA A 288 24.12 -44.24 -44.21
C ALA A 288 23.37 -42.94 -44.66
N THR A 289 23.97 -42.28 -45.66
CA THR A 289 23.62 -41.05 -46.42
C THR A 289 22.59 -41.29 -47.57
N PRO A 290 22.09 -40.26 -48.30
CA PRO A 290 22.79 -39.74 -49.51
C PRO A 290 22.66 -38.22 -49.82
N SER A 291 23.33 -37.81 -50.91
CA SER A 291 23.58 -36.48 -51.54
C SER A 291 22.31 -35.70 -52.00
N GLU A 292 22.32 -34.49 -52.61
CA GLU A 292 23.29 -33.59 -53.33
C GLU A 292 22.61 -32.18 -53.47
N PRO A 293 23.02 -31.18 -54.31
CA PRO A 293 24.32 -30.64 -54.74
C PRO A 293 24.50 -29.11 -54.37
N PRO A 294 25.68 -28.50 -54.61
CA PRO A 294 25.88 -27.04 -54.48
C PRO A 294 25.87 -26.27 -55.82
N PRO A 295 25.43 -24.99 -55.85
CA PRO A 295 25.77 -24.09 -56.96
C PRO A 295 26.25 -22.67 -56.59
N THR A 296 27.37 -22.28 -57.22
CA THR A 296 27.70 -20.93 -57.73
C THR A 296 28.06 -19.80 -56.76
N SER A 297 29.27 -19.24 -56.98
CA SER A 297 29.80 -18.02 -56.36
C SER A 297 29.10 -16.75 -56.84
N GLY A 298 28.75 -15.87 -55.89
CA GLY A 298 28.07 -14.60 -56.15
C GLY A 298 28.95 -13.53 -56.80
N ARG A 299 28.41 -12.86 -57.83
CA ARG A 299 29.01 -11.71 -58.53
C ARG A 299 28.86 -10.43 -57.70
N PRO A 300 29.81 -9.46 -57.73
CA PRO A 300 29.67 -8.19 -57.01
C PRO A 300 28.45 -7.40 -57.48
N ALA A 301 27.70 -6.81 -56.54
CA ALA A 301 26.58 -5.93 -56.84
C ALA A 301 27.06 -4.51 -57.21
N PRO A 302 26.36 -3.79 -58.10
CA PRO A 302 26.66 -2.39 -58.41
C PRO A 302 26.30 -1.47 -57.23
N PRO A 303 26.89 -0.26 -57.14
CA PRO A 303 26.58 0.69 -56.07
C PRO A 303 25.12 1.14 -56.14
N ALA A 304 24.45 1.18 -54.98
CA ALA A 304 23.05 1.57 -54.88
C ALA A 304 22.88 3.08 -55.16
N ALA A 305 21.92 3.43 -56.02
CA ALA A 305 21.55 4.82 -56.26
C ALA A 305 20.87 5.42 -55.02
N VAL A 306 21.32 6.61 -54.60
CA VAL A 306 20.73 7.35 -53.48
C VAL A 306 19.31 7.77 -53.87
N ARG A 307 18.30 7.22 -53.21
CA ARG A 307 16.91 7.71 -53.32
C ARG A 307 16.81 9.04 -52.54
N PRO A 308 16.22 10.10 -53.10
CA PRO A 308 15.94 11.30 -52.32
C PRO A 308 14.95 10.99 -51.19
N ALA A 309 15.08 11.69 -50.06
CA ALA A 309 14.19 11.52 -48.93
C ALA A 309 12.73 11.88 -49.30
N PRO A 310 11.72 11.23 -48.70
CA PRO A 310 10.33 11.65 -48.86
C PRO A 310 10.16 13.08 -48.30
N PRO A 311 9.23 13.88 -48.87
CA PRO A 311 8.92 15.19 -48.31
C PRO A 311 8.36 15.04 -46.88
N ALA A 312 8.68 16.02 -46.03
CA ALA A 312 8.22 16.01 -44.64
C ALA A 312 6.69 15.99 -44.56
N GLU A 313 6.16 15.11 -43.72
CA GLU A 313 4.73 14.99 -43.47
C GLU A 313 4.22 16.28 -42.79
N PRO A 314 3.07 16.85 -43.22
CA PRO A 314 2.59 18.11 -42.68
C PRO A 314 2.26 17.98 -41.18
N PRO A 315 2.52 19.00 -40.36
CA PRO A 315 2.29 18.93 -38.92
C PRO A 315 0.82 18.65 -38.60
N ALA A 316 0.59 17.73 -37.66
CA ALA A 316 -0.75 17.28 -37.30
C ALA A 316 -1.66 18.45 -36.88
N PRO A 317 -2.95 18.45 -37.27
CA PRO A 317 -3.85 19.57 -37.01
C PRO A 317 -4.05 19.79 -35.51
N VAL A 318 -3.79 21.02 -35.05
CA VAL A 318 -3.88 21.40 -33.64
C VAL A 318 -5.31 21.25 -33.13
N ARG A 319 -5.54 20.32 -32.18
CA ARG A 319 -6.85 20.17 -31.53
C ARG A 319 -7.17 21.38 -30.66
N ASN A 320 -8.18 22.14 -31.09
CA ASN A 320 -8.78 23.27 -30.37
C ASN A 320 -9.37 22.84 -29.03
N ALA A 321 -9.55 23.80 -28.10
CA ALA A 321 -10.00 23.55 -26.73
C ALA A 321 -11.30 22.73 -26.64
N ALA A 322 -12.33 23.10 -27.41
CA ALA A 322 -13.61 22.37 -27.45
C ALA A 322 -13.48 20.89 -27.89
N GLY A 323 -12.44 20.54 -28.65
CA GLY A 323 -12.14 19.14 -28.97
C GLY A 323 -11.67 18.36 -27.75
N ARG A 324 -10.81 18.97 -26.92
CA ARG A 324 -10.29 18.36 -25.68
C ARG A 324 -11.37 18.26 -24.61
N GLU A 325 -12.30 19.20 -24.58
CA GLU A 325 -13.46 19.19 -23.70
C GLU A 325 -14.40 18.02 -24.03
N GLY A 326 -14.69 17.79 -25.32
CA GLY A 326 -15.43 16.61 -25.78
C GLY A 326 -14.68 15.29 -25.59
N ASP A 327 -13.36 15.25 -25.84
CA ASP A 327 -12.51 14.10 -25.53
C ASP A 327 -12.57 13.76 -24.02
N ARG A 328 -12.60 14.79 -23.15
CA ARG A 328 -12.71 14.63 -21.69
C ARG A 328 -14.09 14.15 -21.23
N GLU A 329 -15.18 14.72 -21.72
CA GLU A 329 -16.54 14.27 -21.36
C GLU A 329 -16.73 12.78 -21.72
N ALA A 330 -16.22 12.36 -22.87
CA ALA A 330 -16.22 10.97 -23.29
C ALA A 330 -15.40 10.07 -22.34
N ALA A 331 -14.23 10.54 -21.87
CA ALA A 331 -13.40 9.81 -20.92
C ALA A 331 -14.02 9.69 -19.52
N GLU A 332 -14.65 10.75 -19.00
CA GLU A 332 -15.39 10.73 -17.72
C GLU A 332 -16.60 9.79 -17.81
N LYS A 333 -17.35 9.83 -18.92
CA LYS A 333 -18.49 8.95 -19.18
C LYS A 333 -18.09 7.47 -19.25
N LEU A 334 -16.95 7.17 -19.89
CA LEU A 334 -16.37 5.83 -19.92
C LEU A 334 -15.97 5.36 -18.51
N ALA A 335 -15.19 6.16 -17.79
CA ALA A 335 -14.73 5.86 -16.44
C ALA A 335 -15.89 5.62 -15.45
N ASN A 336 -16.96 6.43 -15.52
CA ASN A 336 -18.19 6.21 -14.75
C ASN A 336 -18.82 4.84 -15.05
N GLY A 337 -18.92 4.47 -16.34
CA GLY A 337 -19.38 3.16 -16.76
C GLY A 337 -18.48 2.00 -16.32
N ASP A 338 -17.17 2.22 -16.21
CA ASP A 338 -16.20 1.23 -15.72
C ASP A 338 -16.35 0.99 -14.21
N ILE A 339 -16.41 2.07 -13.43
CA ILE A 339 -16.61 2.04 -11.97
C ILE A 339 -17.93 1.34 -11.62
N GLN A 340 -19.02 1.64 -12.32
CA GLN A 340 -20.30 0.95 -12.11
C GLN A 340 -20.22 -0.56 -12.39
N ARG A 341 -19.47 -1.00 -13.42
CA ARG A 341 -19.24 -2.44 -13.67
C ARG A 341 -18.46 -3.09 -12.52
N VAL A 342 -17.42 -2.44 -12.01
CA VAL A 342 -16.61 -2.94 -10.89
C VAL A 342 -17.43 -3.07 -9.60
N LEU A 343 -18.21 -2.04 -9.24
CA LEU A 343 -19.06 -2.07 -8.04
C LEU A 343 -20.17 -3.12 -8.14
N LYS A 344 -20.76 -3.30 -9.33
CA LYS A 344 -21.74 -4.36 -9.61
C LYS A 344 -21.11 -5.76 -9.51
N ALA A 345 -19.90 -5.95 -10.04
CA ALA A 345 -19.16 -7.20 -9.90
C ALA A 345 -18.80 -7.51 -8.44
N TYR A 346 -18.43 -6.50 -7.66
CA TYR A 346 -18.11 -6.62 -6.23
C TYR A 346 -19.34 -7.01 -5.40
N ARG A 347 -20.48 -6.36 -5.64
CA ARG A 347 -21.78 -6.78 -5.09
C ARG A 347 -22.05 -8.26 -5.38
N SER A 348 -21.97 -8.68 -6.64
CA SER A 348 -22.30 -10.06 -6.98
C SER A 348 -21.24 -11.08 -6.53
N ALA A 349 -20.02 -10.65 -6.21
CA ALA A 349 -19.06 -11.49 -5.50
C ALA A 349 -19.46 -11.69 -4.03
N TYR A 350 -19.97 -10.67 -3.32
CA TYR A 350 -20.60 -10.85 -2.00
C TYR A 350 -21.82 -11.78 -2.05
N GLU A 351 -22.73 -11.59 -3.03
CA GLU A 351 -23.94 -12.43 -3.17
C GLU A 351 -23.61 -13.92 -3.43
N ARG A 352 -22.48 -14.20 -4.11
CA ARG A 352 -21.96 -15.57 -4.30
C ARG A 352 -21.04 -16.07 -3.18
N MET A 353 -20.68 -15.22 -2.21
CA MET A 353 -19.59 -15.48 -1.26
C MET A 353 -18.24 -15.84 -1.93
N ASP A 354 -18.00 -15.25 -3.12
CA ASP A 354 -16.84 -15.47 -3.99
C ASP A 354 -15.63 -14.64 -3.51
N ILE A 355 -14.95 -15.14 -2.48
CA ILE A 355 -13.78 -14.50 -1.86
C ILE A 355 -12.64 -14.27 -2.87
N PRO A 356 -12.30 -15.20 -3.80
CA PRO A 356 -11.35 -14.90 -4.87
C PRO A 356 -11.80 -13.75 -5.78
N GLY A 357 -13.11 -13.65 -6.08
CA GLY A 357 -13.71 -12.52 -6.80
C GLY A 357 -13.56 -11.20 -6.05
N LEU A 358 -13.85 -11.18 -4.74
CA LEU A 358 -13.62 -10.01 -3.90
C LEU A 358 -12.13 -9.63 -3.86
N LYS A 359 -11.21 -10.60 -3.77
CA LYS A 359 -9.76 -10.33 -3.76
C LYS A 359 -9.22 -9.79 -5.09
N ARG A 360 -9.81 -10.18 -6.23
CA ARG A 360 -9.49 -9.60 -7.55
C ARG A 360 -9.97 -8.16 -7.70
N LEU A 361 -11.13 -7.82 -7.12
CA LEU A 361 -11.74 -6.48 -7.22
C LEU A 361 -11.26 -5.52 -6.12
N GLN A 362 -10.79 -6.05 -4.99
CA GLN A 362 -10.20 -5.31 -3.87
C GLN A 362 -8.94 -6.06 -3.37
N PRO A 363 -7.76 -5.82 -3.95
CA PRO A 363 -6.51 -6.48 -3.50
C PRO A 363 -6.18 -6.23 -2.02
N GLY A 364 -6.64 -5.13 -1.44
CA GLY A 364 -6.51 -4.82 -0.01
C GLY A 364 -7.41 -5.63 0.93
N ILE A 365 -8.34 -6.46 0.43
CA ILE A 365 -9.33 -7.12 1.29
C ILE A 365 -8.69 -8.16 2.23
N ASN A 366 -9.14 -8.15 3.50
CA ASN A 366 -8.80 -9.14 4.52
C ASN A 366 -9.56 -10.45 4.21
N VAL A 367 -8.86 -11.38 3.56
CA VAL A 367 -9.37 -12.69 3.11
C VAL A 367 -9.86 -13.51 4.30
N ALA A 368 -9.02 -13.72 5.33
CA ALA A 368 -9.34 -14.55 6.48
C ALA A 368 -10.59 -14.07 7.25
N SER A 369 -10.80 -12.75 7.35
CA SER A 369 -12.03 -12.20 7.96
C SER A 369 -13.29 -12.52 7.15
N HIS A 370 -13.19 -12.55 5.82
CA HIS A 370 -14.31 -12.90 4.94
C HIS A 370 -14.55 -14.41 4.90
N GLU A 371 -13.50 -15.23 4.97
CA GLU A 371 -13.60 -16.68 5.15
C GLU A 371 -14.36 -17.02 6.43
N LEU A 372 -13.97 -16.42 7.56
CA LEU A 372 -14.67 -16.58 8.84
C LEU A 372 -16.12 -16.08 8.79
N GLN A 373 -16.39 -14.94 8.15
CA GLN A 373 -17.74 -14.40 8.00
C GLN A 373 -18.64 -15.30 7.14
N PHE A 374 -18.16 -15.78 6.00
CA PHE A 374 -18.97 -16.57 5.06
C PHE A 374 -19.09 -18.05 5.46
N ARG A 375 -18.15 -18.60 6.26
CA ARG A 375 -18.15 -20.00 6.71
C ARG A 375 -19.50 -20.46 7.27
N ASP A 376 -20.16 -19.61 8.06
CA ASP A 376 -21.37 -19.96 8.80
C ASP A 376 -22.66 -19.42 8.13
N LEU A 377 -22.53 -18.76 6.97
CA LEU A 377 -23.64 -18.23 6.18
C LEU A 377 -24.08 -19.20 5.08
N LYS A 378 -25.39 -19.26 4.87
CA LYS A 378 -26.06 -20.02 3.81
C LYS A 378 -26.31 -19.14 2.59
N SER A 379 -26.61 -17.86 2.80
CA SER A 379 -26.71 -16.85 1.76
C SER A 379 -26.44 -15.45 2.30
N VAL A 380 -25.91 -14.60 1.42
CA VAL A 380 -25.75 -13.16 1.61
C VAL A 380 -26.55 -12.48 0.49
N LYS A 381 -27.43 -11.55 0.85
CA LYS A 381 -28.12 -10.68 -0.12
C LYS A 381 -27.62 -9.25 0.09
N TYR A 382 -26.80 -8.79 -0.85
CA TYR A 382 -26.05 -7.54 -0.78
C TYR A 382 -26.62 -6.58 -1.84
N THR A 383 -27.54 -5.70 -1.43
CA THR A 383 -28.42 -4.92 -2.33
C THR A 383 -28.04 -3.45 -2.30
N PHE A 384 -27.88 -2.83 -3.48
CA PHE A 384 -27.73 -1.39 -3.59
C PHE A 384 -29.13 -0.73 -3.71
N GLY A 385 -29.33 0.40 -3.04
CA GLY A 385 -30.57 1.18 -3.03
C GLY A 385 -30.82 2.02 -4.29
N GLY A 386 -29.88 1.99 -5.24
CA GLY A 386 -29.88 2.68 -6.52
C GLY A 386 -28.57 2.38 -7.26
N ASP A 387 -28.31 3.08 -8.35
CA ASP A 387 -26.99 3.05 -8.99
C ASP A 387 -25.95 3.81 -8.14
N PRO A 388 -24.66 3.41 -8.14
CA PRO A 388 -23.62 4.10 -7.40
C PRO A 388 -23.46 5.57 -7.83
N GLN A 389 -23.48 6.47 -6.84
CA GLN A 389 -23.21 7.89 -7.02
C GLN A 389 -21.70 8.10 -7.02
N ILE A 390 -21.13 8.44 -8.17
CA ILE A 390 -19.68 8.66 -8.31
C ILE A 390 -19.37 10.12 -8.02
N GLU A 391 -18.43 10.34 -7.11
CA GLU A 391 -17.95 11.64 -6.63
C GLU A 391 -16.43 11.70 -6.81
N ASP A 392 -15.87 12.92 -6.85
CA ASP A 392 -14.42 13.17 -6.91
C ASP A 392 -13.70 12.30 -7.96
N LEU A 393 -14.30 12.15 -9.14
CA LEU A 393 -13.71 11.44 -10.28
C LEU A 393 -12.58 12.27 -10.88
N ASP A 394 -11.34 11.84 -10.65
CA ASP A 394 -10.15 12.35 -11.30
C ASP A 394 -9.69 11.32 -12.35
N ILE A 395 -9.94 11.63 -13.62
CA ILE A 395 -9.55 10.76 -14.75
C ILE A 395 -8.04 10.78 -15.03
N GLU A 396 -7.32 11.84 -14.63
CA GLU A 396 -5.89 12.04 -14.91
C GLU A 396 -5.04 11.31 -13.87
N VAL A 397 -5.38 11.49 -12.59
CA VAL A 397 -4.76 10.78 -11.45
C VAL A 397 -5.35 9.36 -11.30
N GLY A 398 -6.45 9.06 -12.00
CA GLY A 398 -7.10 7.76 -12.01
C GLY A 398 -7.67 7.39 -10.63
N ARG A 399 -8.48 8.27 -10.04
CA ARG A 399 -9.12 8.08 -8.72
C ARG A 399 -10.60 8.41 -8.77
N ALA A 400 -11.38 7.76 -7.91
CA ALA A 400 -12.79 8.08 -7.73
C ALA A 400 -13.26 7.71 -6.32
N ARG A 401 -14.25 8.44 -5.81
CA ARG A 401 -15.10 8.02 -4.69
C ARG A 401 -16.45 7.55 -5.26
N ALA A 402 -17.05 6.54 -4.66
CA ALA A 402 -18.43 6.16 -4.99
C ALA A 402 -19.25 5.91 -3.72
N LEU A 403 -20.40 6.56 -3.63
CA LEU A 403 -21.37 6.42 -2.54
C LEU A 403 -22.51 5.51 -2.98
N VAL A 404 -22.89 4.60 -2.10
CA VAL A 404 -23.95 3.62 -2.35
C VAL A 404 -24.76 3.42 -1.09
N ASP A 405 -26.08 3.63 -1.16
CA ASP A 405 -26.99 3.13 -0.13
C ASP A 405 -27.01 1.60 -0.19
N LEU A 406 -26.67 0.94 0.91
CA LEU A 406 -26.43 -0.49 0.98
C LEU A 406 -27.40 -1.14 1.96
N LYS A 407 -27.92 -2.29 1.57
CA LYS A 407 -28.68 -3.21 2.42
C LYS A 407 -28.09 -4.61 2.36
N THR A 408 -27.84 -5.19 3.53
CA THR A 408 -27.32 -6.56 3.68
C THR A 408 -28.28 -7.41 4.50
N GLU A 409 -28.78 -8.49 3.92
CA GLU A 409 -29.61 -9.51 4.57
C GLU A 409 -28.86 -10.85 4.56
N ASN A 410 -28.62 -11.44 5.75
CA ASN A 410 -27.84 -12.68 5.91
C ASN A 410 -28.71 -13.81 6.48
N GLU A 411 -28.64 -14.99 5.87
CA GLU A 411 -29.20 -16.23 6.41
C GLU A 411 -28.06 -17.16 6.86
N GLN A 412 -28.06 -17.58 8.13
CA GLN A 412 -27.08 -18.54 8.65
C GLN A 412 -27.39 -19.97 8.21
N LYS A 413 -26.37 -20.84 8.17
CA LYS A 413 -26.54 -22.31 7.99
C LYS A 413 -27.42 -22.95 9.06
N SER A 414 -27.56 -22.30 10.22
CA SER A 414 -28.48 -22.66 11.31
C SER A 414 -29.96 -22.35 11.03
N GLY A 415 -30.30 -21.76 9.86
CA GLY A 415 -31.64 -21.26 9.54
C GLY A 415 -31.99 -19.91 10.20
N LYS A 416 -31.14 -19.39 11.10
CA LYS A 416 -31.34 -18.08 11.72
C LYS A 416 -31.08 -16.96 10.70
N LYS A 417 -32.11 -16.15 10.44
CA LYS A 417 -31.96 -14.89 9.70
C LYS A 417 -31.47 -13.80 10.65
N GLN A 418 -30.44 -13.06 10.24
CA GLN A 418 -29.99 -11.88 10.99
C GLN A 418 -30.94 -10.70 10.72
N LYS A 419 -30.99 -9.72 11.63
CA LYS A 419 -31.63 -8.42 11.36
C LYS A 419 -30.95 -7.81 10.11
N PRO A 420 -31.70 -7.24 9.15
CA PRO A 420 -31.11 -6.52 8.04
C PRO A 420 -30.23 -5.37 8.54
N LEU A 421 -29.06 -5.23 7.93
CA LEU A 421 -28.22 -4.04 8.08
C LEU A 421 -28.53 -3.11 6.91
N GLU A 422 -28.81 -1.84 7.20
CA GLU A 422 -29.05 -0.79 6.20
C GLU A 422 -28.18 0.44 6.52
N GLY A 423 -27.71 1.14 5.50
CA GLY A 423 -26.86 2.31 5.67
C GLY A 423 -26.13 2.72 4.39
N LYS A 424 -24.98 3.37 4.52
CA LYS A 424 -24.17 3.83 3.37
C LYS A 424 -22.82 3.11 3.32
N ALA A 425 -22.38 2.81 2.10
CA ALA A 425 -21.03 2.36 1.78
C ALA A 425 -20.33 3.40 0.90
N THR A 426 -19.10 3.75 1.25
CA THR A 426 -18.22 4.62 0.47
C THR A 426 -17.05 3.80 -0.05
N TYR A 427 -16.95 3.67 -1.36
CA TYR A 427 -15.86 2.97 -2.05
C TYR A 427 -14.84 4.00 -2.49
N LEU A 428 -13.56 3.73 -2.22
CA LEU A 428 -12.44 4.48 -2.81
C LEU A 428 -11.82 3.60 -3.90
N LEU A 429 -11.81 4.08 -5.13
CA LEU A 429 -11.29 3.36 -6.29
C LEU A 429 -10.07 4.05 -6.89
N LYS A 430 -9.19 3.25 -7.49
CA LYS A 430 -8.10 3.73 -8.35
C LYS A 430 -8.10 2.98 -9.67
N ARG A 431 -7.54 3.60 -10.71
CA ARG A 431 -7.32 3.00 -12.03
C ARG A 431 -6.04 2.15 -12.01
N ILE A 432 -6.01 1.10 -12.83
CA ILE A 432 -4.88 0.16 -12.97
C ILE A 432 -4.61 -0.19 -14.45
N GLY A 433 -3.39 -0.64 -14.73
CA GLY A 433 -2.92 -0.93 -16.09
C GLY A 433 -2.88 0.33 -16.98
N GLU A 434 -3.09 0.15 -18.28
CA GLU A 434 -3.16 1.23 -19.30
C GLU A 434 -4.44 2.10 -19.19
N GLY A 435 -4.92 2.38 -17.99
CA GLY A 435 -6.06 3.26 -17.77
C GLY A 435 -7.39 2.72 -18.31
N LYS A 436 -7.68 1.42 -18.14
CA LYS A 436 -8.95 0.79 -18.56
C LYS A 436 -9.70 0.08 -17.43
N ASP A 437 -8.97 -0.52 -16.49
CA ASP A 437 -9.55 -1.22 -15.35
C ASP A 437 -9.46 -0.38 -14.06
N TRP A 438 -10.37 -0.66 -13.12
CA TRP A 438 -10.44 -0.01 -11.82
C TRP A 438 -10.46 -1.07 -10.72
N GLU A 439 -9.72 -0.84 -9.63
CA GLU A 439 -9.83 -1.64 -8.41
C GLU A 439 -10.32 -0.79 -7.23
N ILE A 440 -11.00 -1.46 -6.30
CA ILE A 440 -11.40 -0.89 -5.01
C ILE A 440 -10.17 -0.94 -4.10
N VAL A 441 -9.75 0.22 -3.60
CA VAL A 441 -8.68 0.34 -2.62
C VAL A 441 -9.22 0.12 -1.21
N GLU A 442 -10.33 0.78 -0.89
CA GLU A 442 -10.95 0.78 0.44
C GLU A 442 -12.48 0.81 0.32
N VAL A 443 -13.18 0.21 1.30
CA VAL A 443 -14.62 0.40 1.49
C VAL A 443 -14.90 0.76 2.94
N ARG A 444 -15.55 1.91 3.14
CA ARG A 444 -15.98 2.41 4.45
C ARG A 444 -17.48 2.20 4.60
N TYR A 445 -17.90 1.60 5.72
CA TYR A 445 -19.29 1.24 5.96
C TYR A 445 -19.87 2.04 7.13
N ALA A 446 -20.96 2.77 6.89
CA ALA A 446 -21.78 3.44 7.89
C ALA A 446 -23.15 2.74 7.93
N MET A 447 -23.20 1.57 8.59
CA MET A 447 -24.32 0.63 8.59
C MET A 447 -24.96 0.51 9.98
N SER A 448 -26.28 0.48 10.03
CA SER A 448 -27.07 0.32 11.26
C SER A 448 -27.97 -0.92 11.19
N PRO A 449 -28.24 -1.61 12.32
CA PRO A 449 -29.31 -2.60 12.40
C PRO A 449 -30.69 -1.95 12.29
N LYS A 450 -31.59 -2.62 11.58
CA LYS A 450 -33.03 -2.28 11.51
C LYS A 450 -33.84 -3.16 12.46
#